data_AF-A0A820QLP1-F1
#
_entry.id   AF-A0A820QLP1-F1
#
_cell.length_a   1.000
_cell.length_b   1.000
_cell.length_c   1.000
_cell.angle_alpha   90.00
_cell.angle_beta   90.00
_cell.angle_gamma   90.00
#
_symmetry.space_group_name_H-M   'P 1'
#
loop_
_entity.id
_entity.type
_entity.pdbx_description
1 polymer ?
#
loop_
_entity_poly.entity_id
_entity_poly.type
_entity_poly.pdbx_seq_one_letter_code
_entity_poly.pdbx_strand_id
1 'polypeptide(L)'
;QTKFTLWFGLILFSIASSVVINVINSFASKYGLQSEKGTILGIFRSLQALARAIGPLSASFAYWSIGEKTTYLIGSLLLICPLILLFNVQYTLKRIRSTSRD
;
A
#
# COMPACT_ATOMS: atom_id res chain seq x y z
N GLN A 1 11.45 -3.27 -28.69
CA GLN A 1 10.18 -2.52 -28.58
C GLN A 1 9.57 -2.57 -27.17
N THR A 2 9.71 -3.63 -26.37
CA THR A 2 9.12 -3.72 -25.00
C THR A 2 9.82 -2.91 -23.90
N LYS A 3 11.08 -2.47 -24.13
CA LYS A 3 11.88 -1.75 -23.13
C LYS A 3 11.23 -0.42 -22.70
N PHE A 4 10.72 0.35 -23.66
CA PHE A 4 10.11 1.67 -23.39
C PHE A 4 8.86 1.56 -22.50
N THR A 5 8.00 0.57 -22.76
CA THR A 5 6.78 0.34 -21.96
C THR A 5 7.10 0.00 -20.51
N LEU A 6 8.15 -0.80 -20.27
CA LEU A 6 8.59 -1.14 -18.92
C LEU A 6 9.11 0.09 -18.17
N TRP A 7 9.98 0.88 -18.79
CA TRP A 7 10.50 2.11 -18.17
C TRP A 7 9.39 3.11 -17.86
N PHE A 8 8.43 3.28 -18.77
CA PHE A 8 7.29 4.17 -18.54
C PHE A 8 6.42 3.70 -17.36
N GLY A 9 6.10 2.39 -17.29
CA GLY A 9 5.37 1.82 -16.16
C GLY A 9 6.12 1.96 -14.83
N LEU A 10 7.45 1.80 -14.84
CA LEU A 10 8.29 1.95 -13.66
C LEU A 10 8.27 3.39 -13.12
N ILE A 11 8.32 4.38 -14.02
CA ILE A 11 8.25 5.81 -13.65
C ILE A 11 6.90 6.10 -12.99
N LEU A 12 5.80 5.66 -13.61
CA LEU A 12 4.45 5.89 -13.09
C LEU A 12 4.25 5.20 -11.74
N PHE A 13 4.74 3.97 -11.58
CA PHE A 13 4.71 3.23 -10.32
C PHE A 13 5.53 3.92 -9.23
N SER A 14 6.73 4.40 -9.56
CA SER A 14 7.61 5.10 -8.61
C SER A 14 6.98 6.40 -8.10
N ILE A 15 6.37 7.19 -9.00
CA ILE A 15 5.63 8.41 -8.64
C ILE A 15 4.47 8.05 -7.71
N ALA A 16 3.66 7.04 -8.07
CA ALA A 16 2.53 6.60 -7.26
C ALA A 16 2.96 6.16 -5.85
N SER A 17 3.98 5.29 -5.75
CA SER A 17 4.48 4.80 -4.45
C SER A 17 5.04 5.92 -3.59
N SER A 18 5.74 6.89 -4.18
CA SER A 18 6.33 8.02 -3.45
C SER A 18 5.25 8.93 -2.87
N VAL A 19 4.21 9.23 -3.66
CA VAL A 19 3.08 10.07 -3.22
C VAL A 19 2.31 9.41 -2.07
N VAL A 20 2.02 8.11 -2.16
CA VAL A 20 1.28 7.39 -1.10
C VAL A 20 2.04 7.42 0.23
N ILE A 21 3.33 7.10 0.22
CA ILE A 21 4.16 7.10 1.43
C ILE A 21 4.24 8.51 2.03
N ASN A 22 4.35 9.53 1.18
CA ASN A 22 4.38 10.93 1.62
C ASN A 22 3.03 11.37 2.21
N VAL A 23 1.89 11.03 1.59
CA VAL A 23 0.55 11.36 2.11
C VAL A 23 0.29 10.69 3.45
N ILE A 24 0.66 9.42 3.62
CA ILE A 24 0.54 8.69 4.89
C ILE A 24 1.41 9.36 5.97
N ASN A 25 2.66 9.69 5.65
CA ASN A 25 3.56 10.41 6.57
C ASN A 25 3.02 11.80 6.92
N SER A 26 2.45 12.54 5.95
CA SER A 26 1.83 13.85 6.17
C SER A 26 0.57 13.77 7.03
N PHE A 27 -0.25 12.72 6.85
CA PHE A 27 -1.39 12.42 7.70
C PHE A 27 -0.93 12.14 9.13
N ALA A 28 0.00 11.21 9.34
CA ALA A 28 0.57 10.91 10.66
C ALA A 28 1.16 12.16 11.33
N SER A 29 1.78 13.03 10.54
CA SER A 29 2.30 14.34 10.96
C SER A 29 1.24 15.35 11.42
N LYS A 30 -0.01 15.24 10.96
CA LYS A 30 -1.13 16.12 11.33
C LYS A 30 -1.84 15.71 12.62
N TYR A 31 -1.83 14.42 12.97
CA TYR A 31 -2.52 13.90 14.16
C TYR A 31 -1.69 14.00 15.45
N GLY A 32 -0.39 14.30 15.38
CA GLY A 32 0.50 14.40 16.56
C GLY A 32 0.86 15.84 16.93
N LEU A 33 0.75 16.19 18.22
CA LEU A 33 1.36 17.40 18.81
C LEU A 33 2.88 17.42 18.50
N GLN A 34 3.47 18.60 18.27
CA GLN A 34 4.86 18.78 17.80
C GLN A 34 5.95 18.02 18.59
N SER A 35 5.69 17.66 19.85
CA SER A 35 6.62 16.88 20.71
C SER A 35 6.63 15.37 20.43
N GLU A 36 5.51 14.78 20.02
CA GLU A 36 5.34 13.31 19.85
C GLU A 36 5.46 12.88 18.38
N LYS A 37 5.51 13.84 17.47
CA LYS A 37 5.48 13.66 16.02
C LYS A 37 6.65 12.81 15.49
N GLY A 38 7.83 12.93 16.11
CA GLY A 38 9.01 12.13 15.77
C GLY A 38 8.83 10.64 16.11
N THR A 39 8.25 10.36 17.28
CA THR A 39 7.95 8.99 17.74
C THR A 39 6.92 8.32 16.85
N ILE A 40 5.82 9.03 16.53
CA ILE A 40 4.77 8.51 15.64
C ILE A 40 5.35 8.22 14.25
N LEU A 41 6.11 9.16 13.67
CA LEU A 41 6.74 8.97 12.36
C LEU A 41 7.79 7.82 12.37
N GLY A 42 8.50 7.66 13.48
CA GLY A 42 9.44 6.56 13.70
C GLY A 42 8.75 5.20 13.73
N ILE A 43 7.63 5.08 14.43
CA ILE A 43 6.77 3.87 14.46
C ILE A 43 6.27 3.55 13.04
N PHE A 44 5.77 4.52 12.29
CA PHE A 44 5.34 4.30 10.90
C PHE A 44 6.48 3.82 9.98
N ARG A 45 7.70 4.31 10.17
CA ARG A 45 8.87 3.85 9.40
C ARG A 45 9.29 2.43 9.77
N SER A 46 9.26 2.06 11.05
CA SER A 46 9.56 0.69 11.49
C SER A 46 8.50 -0.30 11.01
N LEU A 47 7.21 0.08 10.99
CA LEU A 47 6.13 -0.71 10.37
C LEU A 47 6.35 -0.96 8.88
N GLN A 48 6.83 0.04 8.13
CA GLN A 48 7.18 -0.13 6.71
C GLN A 48 8.38 -1.05 6.51
N ALA A 49 9.35 -1.05 7.41
CA ALA A 49 10.47 -2.00 7.38
C ALA A 49 10.01 -3.42 7.74
N LEU A 50 9.14 -3.54 8.74
CA LEU A 50 8.55 -4.81 9.16
C LEU A 50 7.72 -5.44 8.04
N ALA A 51 6.91 -4.66 7.32
CA ALA A 51 6.16 -5.13 6.16
C ALA A 51 7.08 -5.71 5.06
N ARG A 52 8.24 -5.07 4.83
CA ARG A 52 9.26 -5.56 3.87
C ARG A 52 9.95 -6.85 4.33
N ALA A 53 10.04 -7.12 5.63
CA ALA A 53 10.55 -8.38 6.16
C ALA A 53 9.48 -9.48 6.15
N ILE A 54 8.26 -9.16 6.58
CA ILE A 54 7.14 -10.12 6.67
C ILE A 54 6.70 -10.59 5.28
N GLY A 55 6.73 -9.74 4.25
CA GLY A 55 6.32 -10.12 2.88
C GLY A 55 7.08 -11.34 2.35
N PRO A 56 8.42 -11.27 2.21
CA PRO A 56 9.23 -12.40 1.75
C PRO A 56 9.17 -13.60 2.70
N LEU A 57 9.15 -13.37 4.02
CA LEU A 57 9.07 -14.46 5.01
C LEU A 57 7.77 -15.25 4.88
N SER A 58 6.63 -14.57 4.81
CA SER A 58 5.32 -15.21 4.62
C SER A 58 5.20 -15.89 3.25
N ALA A 59 5.73 -15.28 2.19
CA ALA A 59 5.78 -15.89 0.87
C ALA A 59 6.64 -17.17 0.84
N SER A 60 7.81 -17.13 1.48
CA SER A 60 8.73 -18.28 1.55
C SER A 60 8.15 -19.41 2.40
N PHE A 61 7.53 -19.08 3.53
CA PHE A 61 6.85 -20.05 4.38
C PHE A 61 5.66 -20.69 3.67
N ALA A 62 4.83 -19.90 2.98
CA ALA A 62 3.70 -20.41 2.21
C ALA A 62 4.15 -21.28 1.01
N TYR A 63 5.29 -20.97 0.40
CA TYR A 63 5.89 -21.81 -0.65
C TYR A 63 6.33 -23.17 -0.11
N TRP A 64 7.00 -23.19 1.03
CA TRP A 64 7.58 -24.41 1.59
C TRP A 64 6.55 -25.32 2.28
N SER A 65 5.52 -24.75 2.94
CA SER A 65 4.54 -25.54 3.69
C SER A 65 3.42 -26.16 2.85
N ILE A 66 3.04 -25.58 1.70
CA ILE A 66 1.77 -25.94 1.03
C ILE A 66 1.95 -26.19 -0.49
N GLY A 67 3.11 -25.85 -1.07
CA GLY A 67 3.43 -26.08 -2.49
C GLY A 67 2.99 -24.94 -3.41
N GLU A 68 3.52 -24.95 -4.65
CA GLU A 68 3.49 -23.79 -5.55
C GLU A 68 2.10 -23.20 -5.82
N LYS A 69 1.06 -24.04 -5.93
CA LYS A 69 -0.29 -23.61 -6.33
C LYS A 69 -0.94 -22.69 -5.29
N THR A 70 -0.75 -22.98 -4.01
CA THR A 70 -1.33 -22.23 -2.89
C THR A 70 -0.64 -20.90 -2.66
N THR A 71 0.67 -20.81 -2.91
CA THR A 71 1.41 -19.54 -2.79
C THR A 71 0.94 -18.53 -3.84
N TYR A 72 0.71 -18.99 -5.08
CA TYR A 72 0.12 -18.14 -6.12
C TYR A 72 -1.32 -17.71 -5.76
N LEU A 73 -2.11 -18.62 -5.20
CA LEU A 73 -3.48 -18.32 -4.74
C LEU A 73 -3.49 -17.27 -3.62
N ILE A 74 -2.61 -17.40 -2.63
CA ILE A 74 -2.46 -16.44 -1.52
C ILE A 74 -1.96 -15.09 -2.04
N GLY A 75 -0.95 -15.07 -2.91
CA GLY A 75 -0.45 -13.84 -3.53
C GLY A 75 -1.52 -13.12 -4.36
N SER A 76 -2.34 -13.88 -5.10
CA SER A 76 -3.48 -13.36 -5.83
C SER A 76 -4.55 -12.81 -4.89
N LEU A 77 -4.84 -13.48 -3.77
CA LEU A 77 -5.81 -13.00 -2.78
C LEU A 77 -5.32 -11.73 -2.09
N LEU A 78 -4.01 -11.63 -1.82
CA LEU A 78 -3.39 -10.46 -1.21
C LEU A 78 -3.52 -9.24 -2.13
N LEU A 79 -3.46 -9.42 -3.45
CA LEU A 79 -3.70 -8.37 -4.44
C LEU A 79 -5.17 -7.89 -4.50
N ILE A 80 -6.12 -8.71 -4.06
CA ILE A 80 -7.53 -8.31 -3.96
C ILE A 80 -7.75 -7.33 -2.79
N CYS A 81 -6.93 -7.40 -1.75
CA CYS A 81 -7.02 -6.53 -0.59
C CYS A 81 -6.89 -5.02 -0.91
N PRO A 82 -5.84 -4.55 -1.62
CA PRO A 82 -5.76 -3.15 -2.04
C PRO A 82 -6.84 -2.75 -3.06
N LEU A 83 -7.33 -3.69 -3.87
CA LEU A 83 -8.46 -3.45 -4.78
C LEU A 83 -9.75 -3.15 -4.01
N ILE A 84 -10.11 -3.95 -3.01
CA ILE A 84 -11.29 -3.72 -2.16
C ILE A 84 -11.18 -2.36 -1.46
N LEU A 85 -9.99 -2.03 -0.95
CA LEU A 85 -9.75 -0.76 -0.26
C LEU A 85 -9.90 0.43 -1.21
N LEU A 86 -9.40 0.32 -2.44
CA LEU A 86 -9.59 1.32 -3.50
C LEU A 86 -11.07 1.47 -3.86
N PHE A 87 -11.81 0.36 -4.03
CA PHE A 87 -13.24 0.40 -4.30
C PHE A 87 -14.03 1.08 -3.18
N ASN A 88 -13.73 0.77 -1.92
CA ASN A 88 -14.40 1.40 -0.77
C ASN A 88 -14.13 2.91 -0.69
N VAL A 89 -12.89 3.33 -0.98
CA VAL A 89 -12.54 4.77 -1.03
C VAL A 89 -13.25 5.46 -2.19
N GLN A 90 -13.26 4.87 -3.38
CA GLN A 90 -13.99 5.40 -4.54
C GLN A 90 -15.49 5.50 -4.26
N TYR A 91 -16.09 4.49 -3.63
CA TYR A 91 -17.49 4.47 -3.26
C TYR A 91 -17.83 5.61 -2.28
N THR A 92 -16.99 5.80 -1.27
CA THR A 92 -17.14 6.86 -0.27
C THR A 92 -17.02 8.25 -0.91
N LEU A 93 -16.03 8.46 -1.79
CA LEU A 93 -15.86 9.74 -2.49
C LEU A 93 -17.00 10.02 -3.48
N LYS A 94 -17.52 9.00 -4.16
CA LYS A 94 -18.66 9.15 -5.07
C LYS A 94 -19.94 9.51 -4.32
N ARG A 95 -20.16 8.95 -3.13
CA ARG A 95 -21.28 9.27 -2.22
C ARG A 95 -21.19 10.70 -1.67
N ILE A 96 -20.01 11.15 -1.24
CA ILE A 96 -19.82 12.53 -0.73
C ILE A 96 -20.00 13.56 -1.85
N ARG A 97 -19.57 13.24 -3.07
CA ARG A 97 -19.75 14.14 -4.23
C ARG A 97 -21.21 14.27 -4.70
N SER A 98 -22.10 13.32 -4.38
CA SER A 98 -23.53 13.51 -4.67
C SER A 98 -24.19 14.38 -3.61
N THR A 99 -23.90 14.18 -2.32
CA THR A 99 -24.51 14.96 -1.22
C THR A 99 -24.08 16.43 -1.15
N SER A 100 -22.97 16.81 -1.81
CA SER A 100 -22.49 18.19 -1.90
C SER A 100 -23.00 18.92 -3.14
N ARG A 101 -23.74 18.24 -4.02
CA ARG A 101 -24.35 18.82 -5.22
C ARG A 101 -25.86 19.07 -5.08
N ASP A 102 -26.42 18.67 -3.93
CA ASP A 102 -27.77 18.96 -3.47
C ASP A 102 -27.69 20.06 -2.39
#